data_AF-A3WZQ3-F1
#
_entry.id   AF-A3WZQ3-F1
#
_cell.length_a   1.000
_cell.length_b   1.000
_cell.length_c   1.000
_cell.angle_alpha   90.00
_cell.angle_beta   90.00
_cell.angle_gamma   90.00
#
_symmetry.space_group_name_H-M   'P 1'
#
loop_
_entity.id
_entity.type
_entity.pdbx_description
1 polymer ?
#
loop_
_entity_poly.entity_id
_entity_poly.type
_entity_poly.pdbx_seq_one_letter_code
_entity_poly.pdbx_strand_id
1 'polypeptide(L)' 'MTGKNSEVETEGSAIAAFTLSQFAFWGLIESGVISTEKASDMLEQGIAALSKGDLANRKAAQMLQTILDMVQRNQSSTVN' A
#
# COMPACT_ATOMS: atom_id res chain seq x y z
N MET A 1 0.89 -2.99 35.47
CA MET A 1 0.31 -2.07 34.46
C MET A 1 1.43 -1.60 33.54
N THR A 2 1.82 -2.38 32.53
CA THR A 2 2.95 -2.03 31.63
C THR A 2 2.77 -2.51 30.18
N GLY A 3 1.87 -3.45 29.89
CA GLY A 3 1.67 -3.96 28.52
C GLY A 3 0.95 -3.01 27.56
N LYS A 4 0.11 -2.10 28.06
CA LYS A 4 -0.79 -1.31 27.22
C LYS A 4 -0.13 -0.11 26.53
N ASN A 5 0.99 0.41 27.06
CA ASN A 5 1.71 1.53 26.45
C ASN A 5 2.58 1.07 25.26
N SER A 6 3.18 -0.12 25.33
CA SER A 6 4.05 -0.63 24.26
C SER A 6 3.30 -1.10 23.02
N GLU A 7 2.06 -1.61 23.16
CA GLU A 7 1.20 -1.96 22.02
C GLU A 7 0.79 -0.71 21.21
N VAL A 8 0.39 0.37 21.89
CA VAL A 8 -0.02 1.63 21.24
C VAL A 8 1.14 2.28 20.47
N GLU A 9 2.35 2.24 21.01
CA GLU A 9 3.56 2.72 20.31
C GLU A 9 3.90 1.87 19.08
N THR A 10 3.69 0.56 19.16
CA THR A 10 3.94 -0.39 18.07
C THR A 10 2.93 -0.20 16.93
N GLU A 11 1.65 -0.06 17.26
CA GLU A 11 0.58 0.21 16.29
C GLU A 11 0.78 1.57 15.60
N GLY A 12 1.12 2.61 16.36
CA GLY A 12 1.41 3.94 15.80
C GLY A 12 2.62 3.93 14.86
N SER A 13 3.67 3.19 15.21
CA SER A 13 4.86 3.02 14.37
C SER A 13 4.54 2.26 13.07
N ALA A 14 3.69 1.23 13.14
CA ALA A 14 3.26 0.47 11.97
C ALA A 14 2.44 1.33 10.99
N ILE A 15 1.53 2.16 11.49
CA ILE A 15 0.77 3.11 10.68
C ILE A 15 1.72 4.11 10.01
N ALA A 16 2.65 4.70 10.78
CA ALA A 16 3.61 5.67 10.24
C ALA A 16 4.47 5.06 9.13
N ALA A 17 5.00 3.85 9.33
CA ALA A 17 5.80 3.15 8.33
C ALA A 17 4.99 2.83 7.06
N PHE A 18 3.75 2.38 7.22
CA PHE A 18 2.86 2.11 6.09
C PHE A 18 2.54 3.39 5.31
N THR A 19 2.16 4.47 5.98
CA THR A 19 1.88 5.77 5.35
C THR A 19 3.11 6.32 4.63
N LEU A 20 4.30 6.25 5.22
CA LEU A 20 5.54 6.66 4.56
C LEU A 20 5.83 5.82 3.31
N SER A 21 5.58 4.51 3.37
CA SER A 21 5.75 3.62 2.22
C SER A 21 4.80 4.00 1.08
N GLN A 22 3.55 4.36 1.40
CA GLN A 22 2.59 4.85 0.41
C GLN A 22 3.04 6.16 -0.25
N PHE A 23 3.55 7.12 0.54
CA PHE A 23 4.07 8.38 0.00
C PHE A 23 5.30 8.17 -0.89
N ALA A 24 6.24 7.33 -0.45
CA ALA A 24 7.42 7.00 -1.24
C ALA A 24 7.02 6.35 -2.58
N PHE A 25 6.08 5.39 -2.54
CA PHE A 25 5.55 4.75 -3.73
C PHE A 25 4.89 5.75 -4.69
N TRP A 26 4.07 6.66 -4.17
CA TRP A 26 3.44 7.71 -4.97
C TRP A 26 4.46 8.67 -5.59
N GLY A 27 5.49 9.09 -4.83
CA GLY A 27 6.56 9.93 -5.36
C GLY A 27 7.34 9.29 -6.51
N LEU A 28 7.50 7.96 -6.51
CA LEU A 28 8.09 7.24 -7.64
C LEU A 28 7.21 7.27 -8.90
N ILE A 29 5.89 7.28 -8.73
CA ILE A 29 4.94 7.44 -9.84
C ILE A 29 5.00 8.87 -10.38
N GLU A 30 4.91 9.88 -9.52
CA GLU A 30 4.90 11.30 -9.93
C GLU A 30 6.21 11.74 -10.58
N SER A 31 7.34 11.22 -10.13
CA SER A 31 8.66 11.48 -10.75
C SER A 31 8.84 10.78 -12.10
N GLY A 32 7.89 9.93 -12.51
CA GLY A 32 7.96 9.15 -13.75
C GLY A 32 8.96 8.00 -13.72
N VAL A 33 9.55 7.69 -12.55
CA VAL A 33 10.46 6.55 -12.37
C VAL A 33 9.73 5.23 -12.63
N ILE A 34 8.46 5.15 -12.22
CA ILE A 34 7.54 4.07 -12.59
C ILE A 34 6.29 4.67 -13.25
N SER A 35 5.80 4.04 -14.31
CA SER A 35 4.51 4.43 -14.88
C SER A 35 3.36 3.98 -13.97
N THR A 36 2.22 4.66 -14.06
CA THR A 36 0.98 4.29 -13.37
C THR A 36 0.53 2.86 -13.73
N GLU A 37 0.71 2.45 -14.99
CA GLU A 37 0.45 1.09 -15.46
C GLU A 37 1.37 0.09 -14.78
N LYS A 38 2.68 0.39 -14.71
CA LYS A 38 3.64 -0.51 -14.07
C LYS A 38 3.41 -0.60 -12.56
N ALA A 39 3.07 0.51 -11.92
CA ALA A 39 2.68 0.55 -10.52
C ALA A 39 1.43 -0.31 -10.24
N SER A 40 0.43 -0.22 -11.12
CA SER A 40 -0.79 -1.04 -11.02
C SER A 40 -0.48 -2.53 -11.17
N ASP A 41 0.29 -2.92 -12.19
CA ASP A 41 0.75 -4.29 -12.40
C ASP A 41 1.54 -4.85 -11.19
N MET A 42 2.44 -4.05 -10.62
CA MET A 42 3.20 -4.45 -9.41
C MET A 42 2.28 -4.69 -8.21
N LEU A 43 1.28 -3.84 -8.00
CA LEU A 43 0.31 -3.99 -6.91
C LEU A 43 -0.58 -5.22 -7.13
N GLU A 44 -1.07 -5.45 -8.34
CA GLU A 44 -1.85 -6.64 -8.71
C GLU A 44 -1.06 -7.93 -8.46
N GLN A 45 0.21 -7.97 -8.83
CA GLN A 45 1.09 -9.11 -8.56
C GLN A 45 1.28 -9.34 -7.05
N GLY A 46 1.49 -8.28 -6.28
CA GLY A 46 1.61 -8.35 -4.81
C GLY A 46 0.32 -8.88 -4.16
N ILE A 47 -0.84 -8.39 -4.60
CA ILE A 47 -2.15 -8.85 -4.13
C ILE A 47 -2.34 -10.34 -4.46
N ALA A 48 -2.03 -10.75 -5.70
CA ALA A 48 -2.16 -12.15 -6.12
C ALA A 48 -1.28 -13.08 -5.28
N ALA A 49 -0.04 -12.67 -4.99
CA ALA A 49 0.89 -13.44 -4.16
C ALA A 49 0.40 -13.59 -2.70
N LEU A 50 -0.17 -12.52 -2.13
CA LEU A 50 -0.57 -12.50 -0.72
C LEU A 50 -1.99 -13.04 -0.47
N SER A 51 -2.88 -12.95 -1.45
CA SER A 51 -4.30 -13.35 -1.34
C SER A 51 -4.52 -14.83 -0.98
N LYS A 52 -3.54 -15.69 -1.28
CA LYS A 52 -3.59 -17.14 -1.03
C LYS A 52 -2.92 -17.56 0.29
N GLY A 53 -2.35 -16.61 1.03
CA GLY A 53 -1.62 -16.86 2.27
C GLY A 53 -2.51 -16.97 3.51
N ASP A 54 -1.86 -16.87 4.68
CA ASP A 54 -2.52 -16.85 5.98
C ASP A 54 -3.36 -15.56 6.20
N LEU A 55 -3.91 -15.38 7.40
CA LEU A 55 -4.71 -14.21 7.72
C LEU A 55 -3.91 -12.89 7.60
N ALA A 56 -2.62 -12.90 7.95
CA ALA A 56 -1.78 -11.71 7.86
C ALA A 56 -1.53 -11.33 6.40
N ASN A 57 -1.23 -12.31 5.55
CA ASN A 57 -1.04 -12.10 4.12
C ASN A 57 -2.32 -11.60 3.44
N ARG A 58 -3.48 -12.17 3.79
CA ARG A 58 -4.77 -11.70 3.25
C ARG A 58 -5.09 -10.26 3.66
N LYS A 59 -4.75 -9.85 4.89
CA LYS A 59 -4.88 -8.44 5.33
C LYS A 59 -3.94 -7.52 4.56
N ALA A 60 -2.69 -7.93 4.35
CA ALA A 60 -1.74 -7.17 3.53
C ALA A 60 -2.25 -7.03 2.08
N ALA A 61 -2.83 -8.08 1.50
CA ALA A 61 -3.46 -8.01 0.18
C ALA A 61 -4.61 -6.98 0.12
N GLN A 62 -5.44 -6.90 1.16
CA GLN A 62 -6.50 -5.87 1.24
C GLN A 62 -5.94 -4.44 1.33
N MET A 63 -4.84 -4.24 2.05
CA MET A 63 -4.16 -2.94 2.10
C MET A 63 -3.58 -2.56 0.74
N LEU A 64 -2.95 -3.50 0.03
CA LEU A 64 -2.45 -3.27 -1.33
C LEU A 64 -3.58 -2.98 -2.32
N GLN A 65 -4.73 -3.64 -2.20
CA GLN A 65 -5.91 -3.34 -3.02
C GLN A 65 -6.36 -1.89 -2.85
N THR A 66 -6.34 -1.36 -1.62
CA THR A 66 -6.68 0.05 -1.36
C THR A 66 -5.74 0.99 -2.10
N ILE A 67 -4.44 0.67 -2.15
CA ILE A 67 -3.45 1.47 -2.88
C ILE A 67 -3.69 1.36 -4.40
N LEU A 68 -3.97 0.16 -4.91
CA LEU A 68 -4.26 -0.06 -6.33
C LEU A 68 -5.46 0.77 -6.79
N ASP A 69 -6.54 0.78 -6.01
CA ASP A 69 -7.72 1.59 -6.30
C ASP A 69 -7.39 3.08 -6.39
N MET A 70 -6.47 3.58 -5.54
CA MET A 70 -6.00 4.97 -5.60
C MET A 70 -5.19 5.26 -6.86
N VAL A 71 -4.29 4.36 -7.26
CA VAL A 71 -3.48 4.51 -8.49
C VAL A 71 -4.40 4.56 -9.72
N GLN A 72 -5.34 3.63 -9.83
CA GLN A 72 -6.25 3.51 -10.98
C GLN A 72 -7.23 4.70 -11.09
N ARG A 73 -7.71 5.24 -9.97
CA ARG A 73 -8.56 6.44 -9.97
C ARG A 73 -7.81 7.66 -10.52
N ASN A 74 -6.57 7.88 -10.10
CA ASN A 74 -5.76 9.00 -10.57
C ASN A 74 -5.35 8.88 -12.04
N GLN A 75 -5.11 7.66 -12.53
CA GLN A 75 -4.92 7.41 -13.96
C GLN A 75 -6.13 7.90 -14.76
N SER A 76 -7.35 7.59 -14.29
CA SER A 76 -8.60 8.00 -14.95
C SER A 76 -8.81 9.53 -14.94
N SER A 77 -8.27 10.24 -13.94
CA SER A 77 -8.37 11.70 -13.84
C SER A 77 -7.38 12.45 -14.76
N THR A 78 -6.32 11.79 -15.22
CA THR A 78 -5.28 12.42 -16.07
C THR A 78 -5.67 12.41 -17.56
N VAL A 79 -6.71 11.68 -17.95
CA VAL A 79 -7.13 11.46 -19.35
C VAL A 79 -8.27 12.41 -19.79
N ASN A 80 -8.71 13.35 -18.94
CA ASN A 80 -9.76 14.33 -19.26
C ASN A 80 -9.24 15.77 -19.31
#